data_AF-A0A2N0XSG8-F1
#
_entry.id   AF-A0A2N0XSG8-F1
#
_cell.length_a   1.000
_cell.length_b   1.000
_cell.length_c   1.000
_cell.angle_alpha   90.00
_cell.angle_beta   90.00
_cell.angle_gamma   90.00
#
_symmetry.space_group_name_H-M   'P 1'
#
loop_
_entity.id
_entity.type
_entity.pdbx_description
1 polymer ?
#
loop_
_entity_poly.entity_id
_entity_poly.type
_entity_poly.pdbx_seq_one_letter_code
_entity_poly.pdbx_strand_id
1 'polypeptide(L)'
;MTKMKELDNQTNRSNSAQQSLVIGLFFSCIALVGSLSILQSIGLLSGDLRYAIQHYDLAFHFSFAFILGFTATLASKVTGKPFLRLLLLLMLIDEFSQIWIPSRQFSWVDLSCNIFGCLGGVLLYQVSFFFSKDLK
;
A
#
# COMPACT_ATOMS: atom_id res chain seq x y z
N MET A 1 -33.07 -4.34 -28.12
CA MET A 1 -32.94 -3.45 -26.93
C MET A 1 -32.58 -4.21 -25.65
N THR A 2 -33.13 -5.41 -25.42
CA THR A 2 -32.86 -6.25 -24.24
C THR A 2 -31.41 -6.76 -24.16
N LYS A 3 -30.83 -7.17 -25.29
CA LYS A 3 -29.45 -7.71 -25.38
C LYS A 3 -28.36 -6.66 -25.07
N MET A 4 -28.57 -5.39 -25.45
CA MET A 4 -27.67 -4.29 -25.09
C MET A 4 -27.70 -4.02 -23.58
N LYS A 5 -28.89 -3.97 -22.97
CA LYS A 5 -29.01 -3.80 -21.51
C LYS A 5 -28.34 -4.93 -20.73
N GLU A 6 -28.37 -6.16 -21.25
CA GLU A 6 -27.74 -7.31 -20.62
C GLU A 6 -26.21 -7.25 -20.69
N LEU A 7 -25.65 -6.86 -21.85
CA LEU A 7 -24.22 -6.60 -22.05
C LEU A 7 -23.70 -5.46 -21.16
N ASP A 8 -24.44 -4.36 -21.07
CA ASP A 8 -24.10 -3.24 -20.20
C ASP A 8 -24.10 -3.66 -18.72
N ASN A 9 -25.08 -4.47 -18.31
CA ASN A 9 -25.16 -4.97 -16.95
C ASN A 9 -24.01 -5.94 -16.61
N GLN A 10 -23.64 -6.83 -17.54
CA GLN A 10 -22.48 -7.72 -17.36
C GLN A 10 -21.17 -6.92 -17.27
N THR A 11 -20.99 -5.92 -18.12
CA THR A 11 -19.81 -5.05 -18.12
C THR A 11 -19.70 -4.27 -16.81
N ASN A 12 -20.81 -3.70 -16.34
CA ASN A 12 -20.84 -2.97 -15.06
C ASN A 12 -20.55 -3.86 -13.86
N ARG A 13 -21.04 -5.11 -13.84
CA ARG A 13 -20.72 -6.08 -12.77
C ARG A 13 -19.26 -6.51 -12.80
N SER A 14 -18.69 -6.72 -13.98
CA SER A 14 -17.26 -7.05 -14.10
C SER A 14 -16.38 -5.91 -13.56
N ASN A 15 -16.69 -4.67 -13.95
CA ASN A 15 -15.97 -3.48 -13.50
C ASN A 15 -16.09 -3.28 -11.98
N SER A 16 -17.27 -3.51 -11.39
CA SER A 16 -17.47 -3.37 -9.94
C SER A 16 -16.76 -4.47 -9.13
N ALA A 17 -16.72 -5.70 -9.66
CA ALA A 17 -15.98 -6.81 -9.05
C ALA A 17 -14.47 -6.53 -9.06
N GLN A 18 -13.93 -6.06 -10.19
CA GLN A 18 -12.53 -5.66 -10.31
C GLN A 18 -12.18 -4.52 -9.35
N GLN A 19 -13.03 -3.49 -9.26
CA GLN A 19 -12.84 -2.39 -8.29
C GLN A 19 -12.78 -2.90 -6.85
N SER A 20 -13.73 -3.77 -6.47
CA SER A 20 -13.81 -4.33 -5.13
C SER A 20 -12.58 -5.18 -4.79
N LEU A 21 -12.10 -5.99 -5.73
CA LEU A 21 -10.91 -6.81 -5.55
C LEU A 21 -9.67 -5.96 -5.30
N VAL A 22 -9.43 -4.95 -6.13
CA VAL A 22 -8.26 -4.07 -6.01
C VAL A 22 -8.30 -3.26 -4.72
N ILE A 23 -9.48 -2.75 -4.34
CA ILE A 23 -9.66 -2.05 -3.06
C ILE A 23 -9.38 -3.02 -1.89
N GLY A 24 -9.93 -4.23 -1.95
CA GLY A 24 -9.72 -5.25 -0.91
C GLY A 24 -8.25 -5.61 -0.76
N LEU A 25 -7.51 -5.76 -1.87
CA LEU A 25 -6.07 -6.01 -1.86
C LEU A 25 -5.32 -4.87 -1.17
N PHE A 26 -5.59 -3.63 -1.55
CA PHE A 26 -4.96 -2.46 -0.94
C PHE A 26 -5.18 -2.39 0.57
N PHE A 27 -6.41 -2.57 1.04
CA PHE A 27 -6.71 -2.55 2.48
C PHE A 27 -6.11 -3.76 3.21
N SER A 28 -6.01 -4.92 2.56
CA SER A 28 -5.34 -6.09 3.13
C SER A 28 -3.85 -5.83 3.34
N CYS A 29 -3.18 -5.18 2.39
CA CYS A 29 -1.78 -4.76 2.53
C CYS A 29 -1.62 -3.76 3.68
N ILE A 30 -2.49 -2.75 3.79
CA ILE A 30 -2.47 -1.80 4.91
C ILE A 30 -2.64 -2.53 6.24
N ALA A 31 -3.63 -3.41 6.34
CA ALA A 31 -3.92 -4.12 7.57
C ALA A 31 -2.71 -4.97 8.01
N LEU A 32 -2.05 -5.65 7.07
CA LEU A 32 -0.89 -6.50 7.36
C LEU A 32 0.32 -5.67 7.82
N VAL A 33 0.69 -4.63 7.06
CA VAL A 33 1.84 -3.78 7.39
C VAL A 33 1.58 -2.97 8.67
N GLY A 34 0.39 -2.38 8.80
CA GLY A 34 -0.01 -1.63 9.99
C GLY A 34 -0.06 -2.50 11.24
N SER A 35 -0.55 -3.74 11.13
CA SER A 35 -0.51 -4.69 12.26
C SER A 35 0.93 -4.99 12.69
N LEU A 36 1.85 -5.14 11.73
CA LEU A 36 3.26 -5.37 12.04
C LEU A 36 3.90 -4.16 12.74
N SER A 37 3.62 -2.95 12.26
CA SER A 37 4.05 -1.70 12.91
C SER A 37 3.55 -1.62 14.36
N ILE A 38 2.24 -1.88 14.57
CA ILE A 38 1.61 -1.87 15.90
C ILE A 38 2.24 -2.93 16.80
N LEU A 39 2.39 -4.18 16.33
CA LEU A 39 2.96 -5.28 17.11
C LEU A 39 4.38 -4.97 17.59
N GLN A 40 5.20 -4.36 16.73
CA GLN A 40 6.54 -3.93 17.10
C GLN A 40 6.50 -2.75 18.08
N SER A 41 5.56 -1.80 17.91
CA SER A 41 5.37 -0.67 18.83
C SER A 41 4.91 -1.10 20.23
N ILE A 42 4.07 -2.12 20.37
CA ILE A 42 3.66 -2.64 21.69
C ILE A 42 4.60 -3.71 22.25
N GLY A 43 5.73 -3.98 21.58
CA GLY A 43 6.75 -4.92 22.05
C GLY A 43 6.33 -6.40 22.02
N LEU A 44 5.29 -6.75 21.26
CA LEU A 44 4.82 -8.14 21.12
C LEU A 44 5.61 -8.94 20.07
N LEU A 45 6.45 -8.28 19.26
CA LEU A 45 7.40 -8.99 18.41
C LEU A 45 8.48 -9.67 19.26
N SER A 46 8.73 -10.95 19.01
CA SER A 46 9.74 -11.73 19.73
C SER A 46 10.54 -12.64 18.80
N GLY A 47 11.65 -13.16 19.31
CA GLY A 47 12.53 -14.10 18.60
C GLY A 47 13.13 -13.54 17.31
N ASP A 48 13.28 -14.43 16.33
CA ASP A 48 13.93 -14.14 15.05
C ASP A 48 13.21 -13.06 14.24
N LEU A 49 11.88 -12.93 14.39
CA LEU A 49 11.11 -11.92 13.70
C LEU A 49 11.45 -10.51 14.21
N ARG A 50 11.58 -10.34 15.53
CA ARG A 50 12.03 -9.06 16.12
C ARG A 50 13.43 -8.72 15.64
N TYR A 51 14.33 -9.70 15.66
CA TYR A 51 15.69 -9.50 15.19
C TYR A 51 15.73 -9.10 13.71
N ALA A 52 14.99 -9.81 12.85
CA ALA A 52 14.95 -9.52 11.42
C ALA A 52 14.44 -8.10 11.14
N ILE A 53 13.34 -7.68 11.79
CA ILE A 53 12.81 -6.33 11.57
C ILE A 53 13.78 -5.26 12.06
N GLN A 54 14.43 -5.46 13.21
CA GLN A 54 15.40 -4.49 13.71
C GLN A 54 16.69 -4.44 12.89
N HIS A 55 17.12 -5.57 12.34
CA HIS A 55 18.37 -5.67 11.58
C HIS A 55 18.22 -5.21 10.12
N TYR A 56 17.08 -5.50 9.50
CA TYR A 56 16.77 -5.14 8.10
C TYR A 56 15.73 -4.02 8.01
N ASP A 57 15.69 -3.15 9.02
CA ASP A 57 14.66 -2.15 9.25
C ASP A 57 14.35 -1.30 8.00
N LEU A 58 15.37 -0.68 7.42
CA LEU A 58 15.25 0.12 6.19
C LEU A 58 14.72 -0.68 4.99
N ALA A 59 15.12 -1.95 4.87
CA ALA A 59 14.67 -2.82 3.79
C ALA A 59 13.20 -3.17 3.96
N PHE A 60 12.73 -3.40 5.19
CA PHE A 60 11.32 -3.61 5.49
C PHE A 60 10.49 -2.36 5.22
N HIS A 61 10.94 -1.19 5.70
CA HIS A 61 10.30 0.10 5.42
C HIS A 61 10.12 0.33 3.92
N PHE A 62 11.21 0.21 3.15
CA PHE A 62 11.16 0.37 1.70
C PHE A 62 10.25 -0.67 1.03
N SER A 63 10.41 -1.95 1.35
CA SER A 63 9.69 -3.04 0.66
C SER A 63 8.19 -3.00 0.93
N PHE A 64 7.77 -2.74 2.16
CA PHE A 64 6.35 -2.59 2.49
C PHE A 64 5.75 -1.35 1.86
N ALA A 65 6.45 -0.21 1.95
CA ALA A 65 5.98 1.01 1.31
C ALA A 65 5.90 0.87 -0.22
N PHE A 66 6.80 0.10 -0.84
CA PHE A 66 6.76 -0.22 -2.26
C PHE A 66 5.50 -0.96 -2.67
N ILE A 67 5.16 -2.04 -1.96
CA ILE A 67 3.94 -2.81 -2.21
C ILE A 67 2.68 -1.94 -1.99
N LEU A 68 2.69 -1.13 -0.92
CA LEU A 68 1.59 -0.22 -0.61
C LEU A 68 1.43 0.86 -1.69
N GLY A 69 2.52 1.48 -2.14
CA GLY A 69 2.51 2.50 -3.20
C GLY A 69 1.97 1.97 -4.52
N PHE A 70 2.38 0.74 -4.90
CA PHE A 70 1.86 0.07 -6.08
C PHE A 70 0.35 -0.19 -5.98
N THR A 71 -0.09 -0.85 -4.89
CA THR A 71 -1.51 -1.22 -4.70
C THR A 71 -2.40 0.00 -4.52
N ALA A 72 -1.94 1.05 -3.84
CA ALA A 72 -2.66 2.33 -3.72
C ALA A 72 -2.84 3.02 -5.06
N THR A 73 -1.82 2.99 -5.92
CA THR A 73 -1.88 3.57 -7.26
C THR A 73 -2.87 2.81 -8.13
N LEU A 74 -2.79 1.47 -8.11
CA LEU A 74 -3.74 0.61 -8.81
C LEU A 74 -5.17 0.87 -8.35
N ALA A 75 -5.42 0.91 -7.03
CA ALA A 75 -6.74 1.22 -6.47
C ALA A 75 -7.23 2.61 -6.86
N SER A 76 -6.35 3.62 -6.82
CA SER A 76 -6.70 5.00 -7.20
C SER A 76 -7.11 5.09 -8.66
N LYS A 77 -6.39 4.40 -9.56
CA LYS A 77 -6.67 4.42 -11.00
C LYS A 77 -7.95 3.67 -11.36
N VAL A 78 -8.22 2.55 -10.70
CA VAL A 78 -9.39 1.71 -10.96
C VAL A 78 -10.68 2.34 -10.43
N THR A 79 -10.61 3.16 -9.37
CA THR A 79 -11.78 3.71 -8.69
C THR A 79 -11.96 5.22 -8.82
N GLY A 80 -10.93 5.96 -9.27
CA GLY A 80 -10.90 7.42 -9.27
C GLY A 80 -10.74 8.05 -7.88
N LYS A 81 -10.57 7.26 -6.82
CA LYS A 81 -10.43 7.74 -5.43
C LYS A 81 -8.97 8.06 -5.08
N PRO A 82 -8.70 8.97 -4.13
CA PRO A 82 -7.35 9.42 -3.81
C PRO A 82 -6.61 8.49 -2.83
N PHE A 83 -6.59 7.18 -3.07
CA PHE A 83 -5.98 6.20 -2.14
C PHE A 83 -4.49 6.42 -1.91
N LEU A 84 -3.75 6.92 -2.92
CA LEU A 84 -2.35 7.29 -2.74
C LEU A 84 -2.15 8.41 -1.71
N ARG A 85 -3.03 9.43 -1.72
CA ARG A 85 -2.97 10.52 -0.72
C ARG A 85 -3.33 10.01 0.68
N LEU A 86 -4.33 9.13 0.76
CA LEU A 86 -4.70 8.47 2.01
C LEU A 86 -3.52 7.65 2.56
N LEU A 87 -2.85 6.86 1.72
CA LEU A 87 -1.68 6.08 2.11
C LEU A 87 -0.56 6.98 2.65
N LEU A 88 -0.20 8.05 1.94
CA LEU A 88 0.84 8.98 2.39
C LEU A 88 0.48 9.63 3.74
N LEU A 89 -0.78 10.01 3.94
CA LEU A 89 -1.25 10.52 5.23
C LEU A 89 -1.11 9.47 6.34
N LEU A 90 -1.47 8.22 6.08
CA LEU A 90 -1.34 7.12 7.05
C LEU A 90 0.13 6.85 7.40
N MET A 91 1.04 6.87 6.43
CA MET A 91 2.47 6.67 6.66
C MET A 91 3.08 7.80 7.50
N LEU A 92 2.65 9.04 7.26
CA LEU A 92 3.03 10.17 8.11
C LEU A 92 2.50 9.97 9.53
N ILE A 93 1.22 9.64 9.69
CA ILE A 93 0.63 9.42 11.01
C ILE A 93 1.35 8.28 11.75
N ASP A 94 1.63 7.16 11.09
CA ASP A 94 2.34 6.02 11.67
C ASP A 94 3.70 6.43 12.21
N GLU A 95 4.52 7.10 11.40
CA GLU A 95 5.87 7.53 11.79
C GLU A 95 5.87 8.64 12.83
N PHE A 96 5.01 9.67 12.70
CA PHE A 96 4.89 10.72 13.72
C PHE A 96 4.33 10.17 15.04
N SER A 97 3.45 9.17 15.01
CA SER A 97 2.90 8.56 16.23
C SER A 97 3.99 7.96 17.12
N GLN A 98 5.12 7.54 16.53
CA GLN A 98 6.25 6.97 17.25
C GLN A 98 6.91 7.94 18.24
N ILE A 99 6.72 9.26 18.08
CA ILE A 99 7.19 10.27 19.06
C ILE A 99 6.60 10.02 20.46
N TRP A 100 5.39 9.48 20.53
CA TRP A 100 4.68 9.23 21.79
C TRP A 100 4.77 7.78 22.28
N ILE A 101 5.53 6.93 21.59
CA ILE A 101 5.64 5.50 21.90
C ILE A 101 7.04 5.22 22.50
N PRO A 102 7.16 4.86 23.78
CA PRO A 102 8.47 4.74 24.45
C PRO A 102 9.44 3.69 23.86
N SER A 103 8.91 2.68 23.19
CA SER A 103 9.68 1.61 22.53
C SER A 103 10.16 1.99 21.12
N ARG A 104 9.75 3.16 20.61
CA ARG A 104 9.99 3.64 19.26
C ARG A 104 10.64 5.01 19.29
N GLN A 105 11.23 5.39 18.17
CA GLN A 105 11.75 6.74 17.97
C GLN A 105 11.43 7.16 16.55
N PHE A 106 10.91 8.38 16.41
CA PHE A 106 10.73 8.97 15.09
C PHE A 106 12.07 9.06 14.35
N SER A 107 12.09 8.63 13.10
CA SER A 107 13.26 8.63 12.25
C SER A 107 12.97 9.28 10.90
N TRP A 108 13.69 10.35 10.58
CA TRP A 108 13.64 10.95 9.25
C TRP A 108 14.10 9.98 8.15
N VAL A 109 14.99 9.04 8.49
CA VAL A 109 15.49 8.04 7.56
C VAL A 109 14.39 7.04 7.23
N ASP A 110 13.66 6.57 8.24
CA ASP A 110 12.59 5.58 8.07
C ASP A 110 11.42 6.19 7.31
N LEU A 111 11.07 7.45 7.65
CA LEU A 111 10.09 8.23 6.89
C LEU A 111 10.49 8.39 5.42
N SER A 112 11.76 8.69 5.16
CA SER A 112 12.27 8.85 3.79
C SER A 112 12.24 7.53 3.03
N CYS A 113 12.67 6.43 3.64
CA CYS A 113 12.60 5.08 3.07
C CYS A 113 11.16 4.68 2.73
N ASN A 114 10.23 4.97 3.63
CA ASN A 114 8.80 4.83 3.41
C ASN A 114 8.35 5.63 2.17
N ILE A 115 8.67 6.93 2.09
CA ILE A 115 8.29 7.77 0.94
C ILE A 115 8.90 7.25 -0.37
N PHE A 116 10.20 6.94 -0.39
CA PHE A 116 10.89 6.43 -1.59
C PHE A 116 10.39 5.06 -2.02
N GLY A 117 10.10 4.17 -1.08
CA GLY A 117 9.46 2.89 -1.37
C GLY A 117 8.11 3.10 -2.05
N CYS A 118 7.25 3.94 -1.45
CA CYS A 118 5.94 4.29 -2.00
C CYS A 118 6.05 4.86 -3.43
N LEU A 119 6.94 5.83 -3.65
CA LEU A 119 7.19 6.39 -5.00
C LEU A 119 7.71 5.32 -5.97
N GLY A 120 8.58 4.42 -5.52
CA GLY A 120 9.05 3.28 -6.32
C GLY A 120 7.90 2.38 -6.78
N GLY A 121 6.95 2.08 -5.89
CA GLY A 121 5.75 1.32 -6.23
C GLY A 121 4.85 2.05 -7.23
N VAL A 122 4.69 3.36 -7.08
CA VAL A 122 3.99 4.22 -8.04
C VAL A 122 4.66 4.16 -9.42
N LEU A 123 5.99 4.30 -9.46
CA LEU A 123 6.76 4.25 -10.71
C LEU A 123 6.63 2.89 -11.39
N LEU A 124 6.74 1.79 -10.64
CA LEU A 124 6.54 0.45 -11.20
C LEU A 124 5.17 0.33 -11.85
N TYR A 125 4.10 0.77 -11.18
CA TYR A 125 2.76 0.76 -11.76
C TYR A 125 2.69 1.53 -13.08
N GLN A 126 3.26 2.74 -13.12
CA GLN A 126 3.26 3.58 -14.33
C GLN A 126 4.00 2.91 -15.48
N VAL A 127 5.17 2.33 -15.21
CA VAL A 127 5.98 1.61 -16.19
C VAL A 127 5.26 0.35 -16.70
N SER A 128 4.69 -0.46 -15.80
CA SER A 128 3.90 -1.65 -16.18
C SER A 128 2.71 -1.29 -17.07
N PHE A 129 2.04 -0.16 -16.77
CA PHE A 129 0.91 0.31 -17.56
C PHE A 129 1.33 0.86 -18.93
N PHE A 130 2.47 1.57 -19.00
CA PHE A 130 3.04 2.07 -20.26
C PHE A 130 3.34 0.90 -21.22
N PHE A 131 4.11 -0.08 -20.78
CA PHE A 131 4.41 -1.27 -21.60
C PHE A 131 3.15 -2.08 -21.98
N SER A 132 2.15 -2.15 -21.10
CA SER A 132 0.90 -2.84 -21.40
C SER A 132 0.04 -2.13 -22.47
N LYS A 133 0.25 -0.82 -22.68
CA LYS A 133 -0.41 -0.06 -23.74
C LYS A 133 0.27 -0.24 -25.09
N ASP A 134 1.60 -0.31 -25.12
CA ASP A 134 2.36 -0.48 -26.37
C ASP A 134 2.24 -1.89 -26.96
N LEU A 135 1.77 -2.86 -26.16
CA LEU A 135 1.52 -4.25 -26.58
C LEU A 135 0.10 -4.51 -27.13
N LYS A 136 -0.78 -3.49 -27.17
CA LYS A 136 -2.16 -3.58 -27.70
C LYS A 136 -2.31 -2.79 -28.99
#